data_AF-A0A0F8UJC1-F1
#
_entry.id   AF-A0A0F8UJC1-F1
#
_cell.length_a   1.000
_cell.length_b   1.000
_cell.length_c   1.000
_cell.angle_alpha   90.00
_cell.angle_beta   90.00
_cell.angle_gamma   90.00
#
_symmetry.space_group_name_H-M   'P 1'
#
loop_
_entity.id
_entity.type
_entity.pdbx_description
1 polymer ?
#
loop_
_entity_poly.entity_id
_entity_poly.type
_entity_poly.pdbx_seq_one_letter_code
_entity_poly.pdbx_strand_id
1 'polypeptide(L)'
;MSARPLRPDGYELDDRISLESVEHFNFREEDGEWRRDLQPLPGLGIGLLKLSTGLFTVLSRASTASLRLVTSGKFSLRRGSRYRSIRRMPFLILNVALGVLLASIFLTATFWPSYTHLPAHYKALQERVQRTEAHGRGNLRNEKVFIAAVLYDPQGEIANGRWGHALLQLIQLLGEENVFLSIYENNSGETGQRALDALSNQVTCNHSILAEPDLSLGGIPRVAVPGGDKRIRRIDYLAEVRNRALRPLDQQPDVKYDKLLYLNDVIFDPVEALQLLFCTNAGGADGVAQYRAACAVDFSNAFKFYDTYATRDLEGYGIGLPFFPWFTTAGHAQSRRDVLQGRDAVRVRSCWGGMVAFDAQFFQGVNPVRFRADAELFWDASECCIVHADIQDPPSNPDDISDRGSYMNPFVRVAYDARSHSWLWTTRRFERLYPLAHTLLNHVVGLPWYNPRQSEIPGAKVVNTVWTDRDGDGDGQGGGFQTIERDARNDGFCGRRGLEVIVEDRKPWQDGFEPIAIPRVVL
;
A
#
# COMPACT_ATOMS: atom_id res chain seq x y z
N MET A 1 17.73 -33.52 -30.64
CA MET A 1 17.83 -32.29 -31.46
C MET A 1 16.46 -31.61 -31.43
N SER A 2 16.19 -30.79 -30.42
CA SER A 2 16.24 -29.31 -30.46
C SER A 2 15.27 -28.68 -31.46
N ALA A 3 14.15 -28.17 -30.94
CA ALA A 3 13.58 -26.90 -31.38
C ALA A 3 13.03 -26.17 -30.15
N ARG A 4 13.70 -25.05 -29.80
CA ARG A 4 13.25 -24.06 -28.81
C ARG A 4 11.99 -23.34 -29.31
N PRO A 5 11.20 -22.79 -28.38
CA PRO A 5 10.72 -21.42 -28.55
C PRO A 5 11.18 -20.52 -27.40
N LEU A 6 11.47 -19.28 -27.77
CA LEU A 6 11.81 -18.16 -26.92
C LEU A 6 10.56 -17.70 -26.13
N ARG A 7 10.71 -17.50 -24.82
CA ARG A 7 9.91 -16.62 -23.95
C ARG A 7 10.61 -15.25 -23.85
N PRO A 8 10.08 -14.22 -23.15
CA PRO A 8 8.71 -13.92 -22.72
C PRO A 8 8.30 -12.47 -23.10
N ASP A 9 7.08 -12.04 -22.77
CA ASP A 9 6.74 -10.67 -22.28
C ASP A 9 5.21 -10.54 -22.23
N GLY A 10 4.63 -10.95 -21.10
CA GLY A 10 3.23 -10.80 -20.75
C GLY A 10 3.16 -10.81 -19.23
N TYR A 11 2.54 -9.78 -18.66
CA TYR A 11 2.55 -9.48 -17.24
C TYR A 11 1.86 -10.59 -16.43
N GLU A 12 2.63 -11.40 -15.70
CA GLU A 12 2.18 -12.36 -14.68
C GLU A 12 1.74 -11.61 -13.41
N LEU A 13 0.62 -10.89 -13.48
CA LEU A 13 -0.11 -10.38 -12.30
C LEU A 13 -1.56 -10.87 -12.24
N ASP A 14 -2.09 -11.42 -13.35
CA ASP A 14 -3.48 -11.94 -13.41
C ASP A 14 -3.65 -13.32 -12.74
N ASP A 15 -2.56 -14.06 -12.49
CA ASP A 15 -2.64 -15.43 -11.94
C ASP A 15 -2.55 -15.50 -10.40
N ARG A 16 -2.48 -14.35 -9.70
CA ARG A 16 -2.44 -14.26 -8.22
C ARG A 16 -3.52 -13.32 -7.70
N ILE A 17 -4.77 -13.74 -7.84
CA ILE A 17 -5.91 -13.00 -7.30
C ILE A 17 -6.11 -13.43 -5.85
N SER A 18 -5.38 -12.82 -4.91
CA SER A 18 -5.71 -12.88 -3.49
C SER A 18 -6.83 -11.90 -3.18
N LEU A 19 -7.54 -12.11 -2.07
CA LEU A 19 -8.62 -11.21 -1.62
C LEU A 19 -8.15 -9.75 -1.43
N GLU A 20 -6.84 -9.54 -1.34
CA GLU A 20 -6.21 -8.25 -1.04
C GLU A 20 -5.41 -7.70 -2.22
N SER A 21 -5.07 -8.49 -3.26
CA SER A 21 -4.27 -8.03 -4.41
C SER A 21 -5.04 -7.18 -5.43
N VAL A 22 -6.33 -6.91 -5.19
CA VAL A 22 -7.23 -6.18 -6.11
C VAL A 22 -7.26 -4.66 -5.89
N GLU A 23 -6.53 -4.07 -4.95
CA GLU A 23 -6.32 -2.61 -4.88
C GLU A 23 -5.42 -2.09 -6.02
N HIS A 24 -5.92 -2.13 -7.26
CA HIS A 24 -5.24 -1.49 -8.37
C HIS A 24 -5.46 0.02 -8.33
N PHE A 25 -4.37 0.80 -8.23
CA PHE A 25 -4.42 2.23 -8.56
C PHE A 25 -4.80 2.40 -10.03
N ASN A 26 -6.10 2.54 -10.27
CA ASN A 26 -6.70 2.72 -11.58
C ASN A 26 -7.09 4.18 -11.72
N PHE A 27 -6.33 4.95 -12.52
CA PHE A 27 -6.60 6.35 -12.83
C PHE A 27 -8.04 6.62 -13.35
N ARG A 28 -8.79 5.56 -13.69
CA ARG A 28 -10.12 5.62 -14.30
C ARG A 28 -11.27 5.39 -13.30
N GLU A 29 -11.01 4.82 -12.12
CA GLU A 29 -12.04 4.48 -11.12
C GLU A 29 -12.27 5.56 -10.06
N GLU A 30 -11.36 6.53 -9.93
CA GLU A 30 -11.53 7.69 -9.05
C GLU A 30 -12.37 8.83 -9.67
N ASP A 31 -12.89 8.61 -10.88
CA ASP A 31 -13.51 9.63 -11.70
C ASP A 31 -15.00 9.40 -11.93
N GLY A 32 -15.84 9.83 -10.98
CA GLY A 32 -17.29 9.93 -11.18
C GLY A 32 -17.83 11.36 -11.13
N GLU A 33 -17.35 12.18 -10.19
CA GLU A 33 -18.10 13.39 -9.83
C GLU A 33 -17.29 14.68 -9.74
N TRP A 34 -16.02 14.62 -9.32
CA TRP A 34 -15.21 15.82 -9.06
C TRP A 34 -14.59 16.47 -10.30
N ARG A 35 -14.59 15.80 -11.46
CA ARG A 35 -14.13 16.39 -12.74
C ARG A 35 -15.05 17.49 -13.29
N ARG A 36 -16.22 17.74 -12.69
CA ARG A 36 -17.16 18.75 -13.21
C ARG A 36 -16.78 20.20 -12.90
N ASP A 37 -15.95 20.46 -11.88
CA ASP A 37 -15.67 21.84 -11.43
C ASP A 37 -14.28 22.38 -11.82
N LEU A 38 -13.45 21.58 -12.50
CA LEU A 38 -12.17 22.03 -13.05
C LEU A 38 -12.20 21.79 -14.56
N GLN A 39 -12.41 22.86 -15.34
CA GLN A 39 -12.15 22.82 -16.78
C GLN A 39 -10.65 22.53 -16.99
N PRO A 40 -10.26 21.39 -17.57
CA PRO A 40 -8.88 21.20 -17.98
C PRO A 40 -8.62 22.09 -19.20
N LEU A 41 -7.50 22.81 -19.20
CA LEU A 41 -6.96 23.45 -20.40
C LEU A 41 -6.87 22.40 -21.52
N PRO A 42 -7.54 22.59 -22.67
CA PRO A 42 -7.59 21.57 -23.70
C PRO A 42 -6.20 21.44 -24.35
N GLY A 43 -5.60 20.25 -24.28
CA GLY A 43 -4.58 19.85 -25.25
C GLY A 43 -3.27 19.23 -24.76
N LEU A 44 -3.00 19.04 -23.46
CA LEU A 44 -1.70 18.49 -23.00
C LEU A 44 -1.71 17.05 -22.46
N GLY A 45 -2.88 16.43 -22.24
CA GLY A 45 -2.96 15.15 -21.50
C GLY A 45 -2.67 13.85 -22.27
N ILE A 46 -2.63 13.86 -23.61
CA ILE A 46 -2.60 12.60 -24.40
C ILE A 46 -1.26 12.41 -25.15
N GLY A 47 -0.41 13.44 -25.22
CA GLY A 47 0.84 13.40 -26.00
C GLY A 47 2.05 12.79 -25.29
N LEU A 48 2.10 12.81 -23.95
CA LEU A 48 3.30 12.42 -23.18
C LEU A 48 3.44 10.91 -22.96
N LEU A 49 2.39 10.11 -23.15
CA LEU A 49 2.45 8.65 -22.98
C LEU A 49 2.90 7.87 -24.23
N LYS A 50 3.15 8.53 -25.37
CA LYS A 50 3.66 7.86 -26.60
C LYS A 50 5.17 8.03 -26.83
N LEU A 51 5.91 8.55 -25.85
CA LEU A 51 7.37 8.79 -25.97
C LEU A 51 8.26 7.69 -25.37
N SER A 52 7.70 6.63 -24.79
CA SER A 52 8.48 5.52 -24.21
C SER A 52 8.87 4.41 -25.20
N THR A 53 8.30 4.37 -26.41
CA THR A 53 8.62 3.34 -27.42
C THR A 53 9.63 3.78 -28.49
N GLY A 54 10.01 5.07 -28.51
CA GLY A 54 10.94 5.64 -29.50
C GLY A 54 12.39 5.81 -29.04
N LEU A 55 12.69 5.66 -27.74
CA LEU A 55 14.01 5.98 -27.20
C LEU A 55 15.02 4.81 -27.29
N PHE A 56 14.55 3.58 -27.52
CA PHE A 56 15.41 2.39 -27.66
C PHE A 56 15.88 2.09 -29.09
N THR A 57 15.25 2.67 -30.12
CA THR A 57 15.63 2.47 -31.54
C THR A 57 16.67 3.46 -32.05
N VAL A 58 17.01 4.51 -31.30
CA VAL A 58 18.04 5.49 -31.67
C VAL A 58 19.43 5.08 -31.15
N LEU A 59 19.51 4.27 -30.10
CA LEU A 59 20.79 3.80 -29.52
C LEU A 59 21.38 2.54 -30.19
N SER A 60 20.64 1.85 -31.07
CA SER A 60 21.18 0.72 -31.86
C SER A 60 21.72 1.13 -33.25
N ARG A 61 21.51 2.37 -33.68
CA ARG A 61 22.02 2.90 -34.97
C ARG A 61 23.25 3.82 -34.85
N ALA A 62 23.72 4.09 -33.62
CA ALA A 62 24.91 4.93 -33.39
C ALA A 62 26.22 4.14 -33.24
N SER A 63 26.16 2.80 -33.18
CA SER A 63 27.32 1.92 -32.96
C SER A 63 27.94 1.33 -34.24
N THR A 64 27.48 1.72 -35.44
CA THR A 64 28.05 1.28 -36.73
C THR A 64 28.66 2.41 -37.58
N ALA A 65 28.82 3.61 -37.02
CA ALA A 65 29.40 4.76 -37.74
C ALA A 65 30.77 5.23 -37.21
N SER A 66 31.44 4.44 -36.37
CA SER A 66 32.73 4.78 -35.75
C SER A 66 33.81 3.71 -35.99
N LEU A 67 33.90 3.21 -37.23
CA LEU A 67 35.07 2.46 -37.71
C LEU A 67 35.18 2.55 -39.24
N ARG A 68 35.51 3.74 -39.75
CA ARG A 68 36.11 3.96 -41.07
C ARG A 68 36.47 5.44 -41.21
N LEU A 69 37.57 5.85 -40.61
CA LEU A 69 38.29 7.05 -41.06
C LEU A 69 39.76 6.98 -40.63
N VAL A 70 40.49 6.02 -41.20
CA VAL A 70 41.94 6.13 -41.37
C VAL A 70 42.21 5.84 -42.83
N THR A 71 42.69 6.88 -43.52
CA THR A 71 43.49 6.93 -44.76
C THR A 71 42.95 7.97 -45.75
N SER A 72 43.89 8.65 -46.39
CA SER A 72 43.73 9.71 -47.38
C SER A 72 43.57 11.12 -46.80
N GLY A 73 44.71 11.71 -46.47
CA GLY A 73 44.86 13.14 -46.39
C GLY A 73 44.75 13.78 -47.78
N LYS A 74 44.04 14.91 -47.84
CA LYS A 74 44.31 16.03 -48.75
C LYS A 74 43.82 17.28 -48.05
N PHE A 75 44.77 18.12 -47.64
CA PHE A 75 44.52 19.46 -47.13
C PHE A 75 43.86 20.30 -48.22
N SER A 76 42.67 20.83 -47.92
CA SER A 76 42.03 21.91 -48.67
C SER A 76 41.57 22.96 -47.66
N LEU A 77 42.37 24.02 -47.53
CA LEU A 77 42.01 25.25 -46.82
C LEU A 77 40.84 25.91 -47.56
N ARG A 78 39.61 25.75 -47.06
CA ARG A 78 38.48 26.61 -47.43
C ARG A 78 37.95 27.33 -46.19
N ARG A 79 38.22 28.64 -46.14
CA ARG A 79 37.52 29.63 -45.32
C ARG A 79 36.05 29.71 -45.76
N GLY A 80 35.14 29.75 -44.79
CA GLY A 80 33.69 29.91 -44.95
C GLY A 80 32.95 28.68 -44.42
N SER A 81 31.93 28.75 -43.56
CA SER A 81 31.16 29.86 -43.00
C SER A 81 30.51 29.33 -41.71
N ARG A 82 30.16 30.23 -40.78
CA ARG A 82 29.74 30.02 -39.37
C ARG A 82 28.47 29.16 -39.16
N TYR A 83 27.93 28.53 -40.21
CA TYR A 83 26.64 27.83 -40.22
C TYR A 83 26.67 26.35 -39.77
N ARG A 84 27.84 25.72 -39.67
CA ARG A 84 27.96 24.32 -39.18
C ARG A 84 27.98 24.19 -37.65
N SER A 85 28.20 25.29 -36.92
CA SER A 85 28.30 25.30 -35.45
C SER A 85 26.92 25.20 -34.78
N ILE A 86 25.89 25.86 -35.34
CA ILE A 86 24.55 25.91 -34.75
C ILE A 86 23.84 24.54 -34.76
N ARG A 87 24.10 23.68 -35.75
CA ARG A 87 23.55 22.30 -35.80
C ARG A 87 24.22 21.31 -34.84
N ARG A 88 25.42 21.63 -34.31
CA ARG A 88 26.11 20.80 -33.30
C ARG A 88 25.75 21.18 -31.87
N MET A 89 25.25 22.38 -31.64
CA MET A 89 24.81 22.86 -30.33
C MET A 89 23.70 22.01 -29.68
N PRO A 90 22.59 21.65 -30.35
CA PRO A 90 21.56 20.83 -29.72
C PRO A 90 22.07 19.43 -29.37
N PHE A 91 22.96 18.86 -30.19
CA PHE A 91 23.59 17.58 -29.90
C PHE A 91 24.56 17.68 -28.72
N LEU A 92 25.37 18.73 -28.63
CA LEU A 92 26.24 18.97 -27.49
C LEU A 92 25.43 19.17 -26.20
N ILE A 93 24.37 19.97 -26.26
CA ILE A 93 23.46 20.20 -25.13
C ILE A 93 22.82 18.88 -24.68
N LEU A 94 22.35 18.06 -25.61
CA LEU A 94 21.76 16.75 -25.29
C LEU A 94 22.78 15.82 -24.63
N ASN A 95 24.02 15.75 -25.14
CA ASN A 95 25.06 14.90 -24.54
C ASN A 95 25.49 15.41 -23.16
N VAL A 96 25.59 16.74 -22.98
CA VAL A 96 25.87 17.33 -21.67
C VAL A 96 24.72 17.05 -20.70
N ALA A 97 23.47 17.22 -21.13
CA ALA A 97 22.29 16.91 -20.32
C ALA A 97 22.23 15.43 -19.92
N LEU A 98 22.53 14.52 -20.86
CA LEU A 98 22.62 13.09 -20.59
C LEU A 98 23.78 12.78 -19.62
N GLY A 99 24.94 13.40 -19.81
CA GLY A 99 26.08 13.26 -18.92
C GLY A 99 25.77 13.72 -17.49
N VAL A 100 25.10 14.88 -17.34
CA VAL A 100 24.63 15.39 -16.05
C VAL A 100 23.59 14.46 -15.43
N LEU A 101 22.66 13.93 -16.21
CA LEU A 101 21.66 12.98 -15.74
C LEU A 101 22.32 11.70 -15.22
N LEU A 102 23.22 11.10 -15.99
CA LEU A 102 23.95 9.89 -15.59
C LEU A 102 24.82 10.14 -14.36
N ALA A 103 25.52 11.28 -14.30
CA ALA A 103 26.27 11.67 -13.12
C ALA A 103 25.37 11.84 -11.90
N SER A 104 24.20 12.48 -12.04
CA SER A 104 23.24 12.65 -10.94
C SER A 104 22.71 11.30 -10.44
N ILE A 105 22.42 10.37 -11.37
CA ILE A 105 22.01 9.00 -11.05
C ILE A 105 23.09 8.30 -10.23
N PHE A 106 24.33 8.31 -10.71
CA PHE A 106 25.46 7.66 -10.05
C PHE A 106 25.78 8.26 -8.69
N LEU A 107 25.86 9.59 -8.60
CA LEU A 107 26.16 10.30 -7.36
C LEU A 107 25.05 10.09 -6.32
N THR A 108 23.78 10.18 -6.71
CA THR A 108 22.65 9.95 -5.79
C THR A 108 22.66 8.52 -5.25
N ALA A 109 22.83 7.52 -6.12
CA ALA A 109 22.85 6.12 -5.73
C ALA A 109 24.01 5.74 -4.80
N THR A 110 25.09 6.51 -4.83
CA THR A 110 26.31 6.27 -4.07
C THR A 110 26.33 7.04 -2.75
N PHE A 111 26.01 8.34 -2.79
CA PHE A 111 26.23 9.24 -1.65
C PHE A 111 24.95 9.66 -0.92
N TRP A 112 23.79 9.60 -1.59
CA TRP A 112 22.52 10.03 -1.01
C TRP A 112 21.37 9.04 -1.23
N PRO A 113 21.57 7.74 -0.97
CA PRO A 113 20.51 6.78 -1.19
C PRO A 113 19.42 6.91 -0.09
N SER A 114 18.18 6.57 -0.43
CA SER A 114 17.02 6.71 0.45
C SER A 114 16.84 5.45 1.32
N TYR A 115 16.61 5.61 2.63
CA TYR A 115 16.30 4.48 3.54
C TYR A 115 17.26 3.28 3.45
N THR A 116 18.53 3.56 3.13
CA THR A 116 19.60 2.55 2.91
C THR A 116 20.55 2.50 4.11
N HIS A 117 20.63 3.58 4.87
CA HIS A 117 21.43 3.67 6.08
C HIS A 117 20.54 3.47 7.30
N LEU A 118 20.54 2.25 7.84
CA LEU A 118 19.75 1.92 9.02
C LEU A 118 20.18 2.76 10.25
N PRO A 119 19.22 3.21 11.08
CA PRO A 119 19.51 3.80 12.38
C PRO A 119 20.30 2.85 13.29
N ALA A 120 21.00 3.39 14.29
CA ALA A 120 21.89 2.60 15.14
C ALA A 120 21.18 1.44 15.87
N HIS A 121 19.96 1.67 16.36
CA HIS A 121 19.19 0.64 17.06
C HIS A 121 18.68 -0.47 16.13
N TYR A 122 18.36 -0.16 14.87
CA TYR A 122 18.04 -1.16 13.84
C TYR A 122 19.24 -2.08 13.56
N LYS A 123 20.45 -1.49 13.45
CA LYS A 123 21.70 -2.25 13.27
C LYS A 123 22.00 -3.13 14.48
N ALA A 124 21.82 -2.59 15.69
CA ALA A 124 22.03 -3.36 16.92
C ALA A 124 21.11 -4.59 16.98
N LEU A 125 19.84 -4.45 16.57
CA LEU A 125 18.91 -5.57 16.45
C LEU A 125 19.39 -6.59 15.40
N GLN A 126 19.78 -6.13 14.20
CA GLN A 126 20.29 -7.03 13.14
C GLN A 126 21.53 -7.80 13.58
N GLU A 127 22.54 -7.12 14.13
CA GLU A 127 23.77 -7.75 14.60
C GLU A 127 23.48 -8.79 15.69
N ARG A 128 22.55 -8.50 16.61
CA ARG A 128 22.16 -9.44 17.66
C ARG A 128 21.53 -10.70 17.07
N VAL A 129 20.58 -10.54 16.16
CA VAL A 129 19.90 -11.67 15.49
C VAL A 129 20.90 -12.56 14.73
N GLN A 130 22.00 -12.00 14.23
CA GLN A 130 23.05 -12.73 13.52
C GLN A 130 24.08 -13.41 14.45
N ARG A 131 24.25 -12.93 15.69
CA ARG A 131 25.30 -13.44 16.62
C ARG A 131 24.96 -14.78 17.27
N THR A 132 23.68 -15.15 17.31
CA THR A 132 23.22 -16.34 18.02
C THR A 132 22.06 -16.98 17.27
N GLU A 133 21.90 -18.28 17.41
CA GLU A 133 20.75 -19.03 16.89
C GLU A 133 19.70 -19.29 17.99
N ALA A 134 19.88 -18.70 19.18
CA ALA A 134 18.90 -18.83 20.25
C ALA A 134 17.51 -18.36 19.81
N HIS A 135 16.48 -19.06 20.29
CA HIS A 135 15.09 -18.68 20.11
C HIS A 135 14.80 -17.42 20.92
N GLY A 136 13.86 -16.58 20.47
CA GLY A 136 13.52 -15.32 21.14
C GLY A 136 14.59 -14.22 21.03
N ARG A 137 15.66 -14.43 20.25
CA ARG A 137 16.77 -13.47 20.12
C ARG A 137 16.37 -12.10 19.58
N GLY A 138 15.27 -11.99 18.85
CA GLY A 138 14.72 -10.75 18.33
C GLY A 138 13.80 -9.99 19.30
N ASN A 139 13.28 -10.66 20.32
CA ASN A 139 12.31 -10.10 21.28
C ASN A 139 12.95 -9.87 22.65
N LEU A 140 13.66 -8.74 22.76
CA LEU A 140 14.47 -8.37 23.92
C LEU A 140 13.72 -8.30 25.26
N ARG A 141 12.43 -7.99 25.19
CA ARG A 141 11.58 -7.70 26.36
C ARG A 141 10.58 -8.81 26.62
N ASN A 142 10.64 -9.91 25.86
CA ASN A 142 9.66 -11.01 25.90
C ASN A 142 8.22 -10.50 25.76
N GLU A 143 8.01 -9.49 24.89
CA GLU A 143 6.69 -8.93 24.60
C GLU A 143 5.81 -10.01 23.95
N LYS A 144 4.56 -10.13 24.38
CA LYS A 144 3.60 -11.08 23.80
C LYS A 144 3.06 -10.54 22.48
N VAL A 145 3.28 -11.28 21.40
CA VAL A 145 2.89 -10.90 20.04
C VAL A 145 1.79 -11.82 19.51
N PHE A 146 0.64 -11.25 19.20
CA PHE A 146 -0.42 -11.93 18.45
C PHE A 146 -0.18 -11.67 16.95
N ILE A 147 0.03 -12.71 16.16
CA ILE A 147 0.17 -12.60 14.70
C ILE A 147 -1.16 -13.02 14.06
N ALA A 148 -1.75 -12.14 13.25
CA ALA A 148 -2.97 -12.41 12.51
C ALA A 148 -2.69 -12.37 11.00
N ALA A 149 -3.27 -13.29 10.24
CA ALA A 149 -3.21 -13.29 8.78
C ALA A 149 -4.53 -13.77 8.17
N VAL A 150 -4.91 -13.16 7.04
CA VAL A 150 -5.99 -13.65 6.18
C VAL A 150 -5.38 -14.08 4.86
N LEU A 151 -5.63 -15.33 4.45
CA LEU A 151 -5.04 -15.90 3.24
C LEU A 151 -6.12 -16.36 2.24
N TYR A 152 -5.76 -16.25 0.97
CA TYR A 152 -6.38 -16.95 -0.15
C TYR A 152 -5.25 -17.53 -1.00
N ASP A 153 -5.05 -18.83 -0.89
CA ASP A 153 -3.89 -19.54 -1.45
C ASP A 153 -4.31 -20.81 -2.23
N PRO A 154 -5.08 -20.67 -3.33
CA PRO A 154 -5.61 -21.82 -4.06
C PRO A 154 -4.56 -22.78 -4.61
N GLN A 155 -3.33 -22.30 -4.82
CA GLN A 155 -2.20 -23.09 -5.30
C GLN A 155 -1.29 -23.59 -4.17
N GLY A 156 -1.51 -23.18 -2.92
CA GLY A 156 -0.65 -23.52 -1.80
C GLY A 156 0.75 -22.91 -1.88
N GLU A 157 0.94 -21.86 -2.69
CA GLU A 157 2.24 -21.23 -2.95
C GLU A 157 2.65 -20.22 -1.87
N ILE A 158 1.69 -19.69 -1.11
CA ILE A 158 1.95 -18.75 -0.02
C ILE A 158 2.36 -19.54 1.21
N ALA A 159 1.52 -20.49 1.65
CA ALA A 159 1.74 -21.28 2.85
C ALA A 159 2.97 -22.20 2.73
N ASN A 160 3.18 -22.88 1.60
CA ASN A 160 4.40 -23.68 1.37
C ASN A 160 5.59 -22.86 0.86
N GLY A 161 5.39 -21.59 0.53
CA GLY A 161 6.40 -20.76 -0.10
C GLY A 161 7.15 -19.87 0.86
N ARG A 162 7.71 -18.78 0.30
CA ARG A 162 8.58 -17.85 1.04
C ARG A 162 7.87 -17.21 2.23
N TRP A 163 6.57 -16.95 2.11
CA TRP A 163 5.77 -16.38 3.19
C TRP A 163 5.72 -17.31 4.41
N GLY A 164 5.34 -18.58 4.23
CA GLY A 164 5.30 -19.56 5.32
C GLY A 164 6.66 -19.77 5.97
N HIS A 165 7.73 -19.86 5.17
CA HIS A 165 9.10 -19.98 5.71
C HIS A 165 9.54 -18.74 6.51
N ALA A 166 9.20 -17.53 6.04
CA ALA A 166 9.49 -16.29 6.75
C ALA A 166 8.69 -16.19 8.05
N LEU A 167 7.43 -16.62 8.05
CA LEU A 167 6.60 -16.69 9.25
C LEU A 167 7.20 -17.62 10.31
N LEU A 168 7.61 -18.84 9.94
CA LEU A 168 8.25 -19.77 10.87
C LEU A 168 9.54 -19.20 11.47
N GLN A 169 10.36 -18.54 10.65
CA GLN A 169 11.56 -17.84 11.14
C GLN A 169 11.22 -16.68 12.06
N LEU A 170 10.17 -15.91 11.76
CA LEU A 170 9.71 -14.82 12.62
C LEU A 170 9.26 -15.33 14.00
N ILE A 171 8.51 -16.44 14.04
CA ILE A 171 8.10 -17.09 15.29
C ILE A 171 9.32 -17.47 16.12
N GLN A 172 10.31 -18.13 15.51
CA GLN A 172 11.55 -18.49 16.19
C GLN A 172 12.32 -17.26 16.72
N LEU A 173 12.36 -16.17 15.94
CA LEU A 173 13.01 -14.92 16.32
C LEU A 173 12.33 -14.23 17.50
N LEU A 174 10.99 -14.29 17.55
CA LEU A 174 10.18 -13.73 18.63
C LEU A 174 10.18 -14.60 19.90
N GLY A 175 10.47 -15.89 19.74
CA GLY A 175 10.40 -16.90 20.80
C GLY A 175 8.99 -17.49 20.85
N GLU A 176 8.88 -18.80 20.70
CA GLU A 176 7.62 -19.53 20.56
C GLU A 176 6.65 -19.28 21.70
N GLU A 177 7.17 -19.14 22.92
CA GLU A 177 6.39 -18.89 24.13
C GLU A 177 5.77 -17.49 24.16
N ASN A 178 6.27 -16.56 23.34
CA ASN A 178 5.80 -15.18 23.25
C ASN A 178 4.87 -14.93 22.08
N VAL A 179 4.57 -15.94 21.26
CA VAL A 179 3.77 -15.79 20.05
C VAL A 179 2.48 -16.59 20.13
N PHE A 180 1.40 -15.96 19.68
CA PHE A 180 0.20 -16.67 19.24
C PHE A 180 -0.04 -16.39 17.77
N LEU A 181 -0.25 -17.44 16.97
CA LEU A 181 -0.51 -17.30 15.54
C LEU A 181 -1.98 -17.58 15.22
N SER A 182 -2.65 -16.64 14.57
CA SER A 182 -3.97 -16.86 13.98
C SER A 182 -3.94 -16.68 12.46
N ILE A 183 -4.32 -17.73 11.74
CA ILE A 183 -4.50 -17.66 10.29
C ILE A 183 -5.94 -18.02 9.97
N TYR A 184 -6.61 -17.14 9.24
CA TYR A 184 -7.91 -17.40 8.65
C TYR A 184 -7.75 -17.53 7.14
N GLU A 185 -8.16 -18.66 6.58
CA GLU A 185 -8.18 -18.92 5.15
C GLU A 185 -9.62 -19.11 4.67
N ASN A 186 -9.95 -18.47 3.56
CA ASN A 186 -11.29 -18.55 2.97
C ASN A 186 -11.22 -19.09 1.53
N ASN A 187 -11.81 -20.26 1.28
CA ASN A 187 -12.06 -20.81 -0.05
C ASN A 187 -10.80 -21.06 -0.92
N SER A 188 -9.68 -21.51 -0.34
CA SER A 188 -8.48 -21.91 -1.10
C SER A 188 -8.57 -23.33 -1.72
N GLY A 189 -9.70 -24.02 -1.58
CA GLY A 189 -9.86 -25.39 -2.05
C GLY A 189 -8.89 -26.41 -1.41
N GLU A 190 -8.89 -27.64 -1.94
CA GLU A 190 -8.13 -28.76 -1.33
C GLU A 190 -6.61 -28.58 -1.35
N THR A 191 -6.06 -27.89 -2.36
CA THR A 191 -4.61 -27.68 -2.47
C THR A 191 -4.13 -26.64 -1.46
N GLY A 192 -4.83 -25.52 -1.33
CA GLY A 192 -4.53 -24.51 -0.30
C GLY A 192 -4.69 -25.07 1.11
N GLN A 193 -5.78 -25.80 1.37
CA GLN A 193 -6.00 -26.44 2.67
C GLN A 193 -4.85 -27.40 3.04
N ARG A 194 -4.40 -28.25 2.11
CA ARG A 194 -3.25 -29.14 2.35
C ARG A 194 -1.94 -28.38 2.62
N ALA A 195 -1.74 -27.24 1.95
CA ALA A 195 -0.59 -26.38 2.20
C ALA A 195 -0.65 -25.74 3.59
N LEU A 196 -1.84 -25.30 4.00
CA LEU A 196 -2.08 -24.72 5.30
C LEU A 196 -1.90 -25.76 6.42
N ASP A 197 -2.37 -26.99 6.23
CA ASP A 197 -2.13 -28.12 7.14
C ASP A 197 -0.64 -28.44 7.26
N ALA A 198 0.11 -28.41 6.15
CA ALA A 198 1.55 -28.63 6.15
C ALA A 198 2.30 -27.51 6.89
N LEU A 199 1.86 -26.26 6.77
CA LEU A 199 2.38 -25.15 7.56
C LEU A 199 2.06 -25.32 9.04
N SER A 200 0.80 -25.66 9.37
CA SER A 200 0.32 -25.88 10.74
C SER A 200 1.18 -26.91 11.48
N ASN A 201 1.52 -28.03 10.83
CA ASN A 201 2.40 -29.06 11.40
C ASN A 201 3.84 -28.59 11.72
N GLN A 202 4.28 -27.48 11.12
CA GLN A 202 5.61 -26.89 11.36
C GLN A 202 5.59 -25.75 12.38
N VAL A 203 4.42 -25.20 12.70
CA VAL A 203 4.28 -24.11 13.67
C VAL A 203 4.57 -24.60 15.08
N THR A 204 5.53 -23.95 15.73
CA THR A 204 6.03 -24.34 17.06
C THR A 204 5.39 -23.56 18.22
N CYS A 205 4.70 -22.45 17.94
CA CYS A 205 3.98 -21.66 18.94
C CYS A 205 2.51 -22.08 19.08
N ASN A 206 1.81 -21.51 20.07
CA ASN A 206 0.36 -21.66 20.17
C ASN A 206 -0.32 -21.00 18.96
N HIS A 207 -1.35 -21.64 18.40
CA HIS A 207 -1.96 -21.16 17.17
C HIS A 207 -3.42 -21.58 16.99
N SER A 208 -4.12 -20.84 16.13
CA SER A 208 -5.43 -21.15 15.58
C SER A 208 -5.39 -20.92 14.07
N ILE A 209 -5.37 -22.01 13.31
CA ILE A 209 -5.33 -21.99 11.85
C ILE A 209 -6.65 -22.59 11.36
N LEU A 210 -7.45 -21.77 10.70
CA LEU A 210 -8.81 -22.13 10.27
C LEU A 210 -8.93 -21.95 8.75
N ALA A 211 -9.17 -23.05 8.04
CA ALA A 211 -9.59 -23.04 6.64
C ALA A 211 -11.11 -23.24 6.55
N GLU A 212 -11.81 -22.26 6.00
CA GLU A 212 -13.23 -22.38 5.68
C GLU A 212 -13.43 -22.56 4.18
N PRO A 213 -13.93 -23.73 3.71
CA PRO A 213 -14.10 -24.00 2.30
C PRO A 213 -15.17 -23.11 1.66
N ASP A 214 -16.25 -22.83 2.39
CA ASP A 214 -17.27 -21.87 2.00
C ASP A 214 -17.56 -20.97 3.20
N LEU A 215 -17.04 -19.73 3.16
CA LEU A 215 -17.54 -18.71 4.06
C LEU A 215 -19.04 -18.57 3.84
N SER A 216 -19.84 -18.95 4.83
CA SER A 216 -21.27 -18.65 4.81
C SER A 216 -21.46 -17.14 4.80
N LEU A 217 -21.69 -16.61 3.60
CA LEU A 217 -22.01 -15.20 3.34
C LEU A 217 -23.32 -14.76 4.03
N GLY A 218 -24.07 -15.70 4.64
CA GLY A 218 -25.30 -15.42 5.36
C GLY A 218 -25.11 -14.60 6.65
N GLY A 219 -23.90 -14.60 7.23
CA GLY A 219 -23.58 -13.79 8.40
C GLY A 219 -23.21 -12.34 8.11
N ILE A 220 -22.94 -11.99 6.84
CA ILE A 220 -22.52 -10.65 6.44
C ILE A 220 -23.76 -9.82 6.05
N PRO A 221 -23.89 -8.57 6.53
CA PRO A 221 -25.00 -7.71 6.15
C PRO A 221 -25.13 -7.55 4.64
N ARG A 222 -26.37 -7.66 4.14
CA ARG A 222 -26.72 -7.34 2.75
C ARG A 222 -27.44 -6.01 2.69
N VAL A 223 -27.04 -5.18 1.74
CA VAL A 223 -27.65 -3.88 1.46
C VAL A 223 -28.36 -3.93 0.11
N ALA A 224 -29.49 -3.24 -0.01
CA ALA A 224 -30.12 -3.06 -1.31
C ALA A 224 -29.34 -2.02 -2.11
N VAL A 225 -28.95 -2.39 -3.33
CA VAL A 225 -28.31 -1.47 -4.28
C VAL A 225 -29.37 -0.84 -5.19
N PRO A 226 -29.08 0.29 -5.88
CA PRO A 226 -30.02 0.83 -6.86
C PRO A 226 -30.46 -0.22 -7.87
N GLY A 227 -31.77 -0.44 -7.96
CA GLY A 227 -32.37 -1.54 -8.73
C GLY A 227 -33.01 -2.62 -7.85
N GLY A 228 -32.75 -2.60 -6.54
CA GLY A 228 -33.42 -3.42 -5.52
C GLY A 228 -32.74 -4.75 -5.19
N ASP A 229 -31.65 -5.09 -5.89
CA ASP A 229 -30.87 -6.29 -5.60
C ASP A 229 -30.18 -6.18 -4.23
N LYS A 230 -30.23 -7.25 -3.44
CA LYS A 230 -29.54 -7.32 -2.14
C LYS A 230 -28.14 -7.88 -2.33
N ARG A 231 -27.12 -7.07 -2.07
CA ARG A 231 -25.71 -7.39 -2.30
C ARG A 231 -24.88 -7.21 -1.04
N ILE A 232 -23.74 -7.89 -0.95
CA ILE A 232 -22.75 -7.68 0.13
C ILE A 232 -21.75 -6.65 -0.33
N ARG A 233 -21.52 -5.60 0.45
CA ARG A 233 -20.49 -4.60 0.15
C ARG A 233 -19.11 -5.21 0.36
N ARG A 234 -18.17 -4.86 -0.53
CA ARG A 234 -16.78 -5.31 -0.47
C ARG A 234 -16.17 -5.12 0.93
N ILE A 235 -16.30 -3.92 1.49
CA ILE A 235 -15.69 -3.58 2.78
C ILE A 235 -16.32 -4.34 3.96
N ASP A 236 -17.64 -4.60 3.94
CA ASP A 236 -18.26 -5.43 5.01
C ASP A 236 -17.67 -6.84 5.03
N TYR A 237 -17.39 -7.40 3.85
CA TYR A 237 -16.75 -8.70 3.74
C TYR A 237 -15.29 -8.69 4.15
N LEU A 238 -14.51 -7.69 3.69
CA LEU A 238 -13.10 -7.56 4.08
C LEU A 238 -12.96 -7.37 5.60
N ALA A 239 -13.83 -6.56 6.20
CA ALA A 239 -13.90 -6.40 7.64
C ALA A 239 -14.23 -7.71 8.37
N GLU A 240 -15.22 -8.47 7.89
CA GLU A 240 -15.59 -9.76 8.49
C GLU A 240 -14.44 -10.77 8.43
N VAL A 241 -13.79 -10.96 7.28
CA VAL A 241 -12.67 -11.92 7.18
C VAL A 241 -11.50 -11.50 8.06
N ARG A 242 -11.23 -10.19 8.19
CA ARG A 242 -10.19 -9.71 9.10
C ARG A 242 -10.52 -9.96 10.56
N ASN A 243 -11.78 -9.74 10.93
CA ASN A 243 -12.26 -10.01 12.27
C ASN A 243 -12.23 -11.51 12.61
N ARG A 244 -12.40 -12.41 11.64
CA ARG A 244 -12.25 -13.85 11.85
C ARG A 244 -10.84 -14.22 12.33
N ALA A 245 -9.81 -13.64 11.72
CA ALA A 245 -8.43 -13.82 12.18
C ALA A 245 -8.15 -13.19 13.57
N LEU A 246 -9.01 -12.29 14.06
CA LEU A 246 -8.89 -11.72 15.41
C LEU A 246 -9.72 -12.46 16.47
N ARG A 247 -10.67 -13.33 16.10
CA ARG A 247 -11.53 -14.05 17.07
C ARG A 247 -10.73 -14.84 18.13
N PRO A 248 -9.60 -15.48 17.82
CA PRO A 248 -8.83 -16.19 18.85
C PRO A 248 -8.26 -15.30 19.96
N LEU A 249 -8.20 -13.97 19.74
CA LEU A 249 -7.82 -13.01 20.77
C LEU A 249 -8.89 -12.95 21.88
N ASP A 250 -10.17 -12.99 21.52
CA ASP A 250 -11.30 -12.97 22.46
C ASP A 250 -11.45 -14.27 23.26
N GLN A 251 -10.91 -15.37 22.73
CA GLN A 251 -10.94 -16.68 23.36
C GLN A 251 -9.83 -16.86 24.40
N GLN A 252 -8.95 -15.87 24.56
CA GLN A 252 -7.81 -15.89 25.48
C GLN A 252 -7.81 -14.66 26.41
N PRO A 253 -8.89 -14.42 27.19
CA PRO A 253 -9.02 -13.23 28.02
C PRO A 253 -7.96 -13.13 29.12
N ASP A 254 -7.34 -14.26 29.51
CA ASP A 254 -6.31 -14.31 30.54
C ASP A 254 -4.90 -13.96 30.00
N VAL A 255 -4.72 -13.91 28.67
CA VAL A 255 -3.44 -13.57 28.04
C VAL A 255 -3.49 -12.13 27.56
N LYS A 256 -2.64 -11.29 28.15
CA LYS A 256 -2.44 -9.92 27.68
C LYS A 256 -1.35 -9.90 26.61
N TYR A 257 -1.73 -9.55 25.38
CA TYR A 257 -0.79 -9.29 24.30
C TYR A 257 -0.30 -7.85 24.34
N ASP A 258 0.98 -7.65 24.04
CA ASP A 258 1.62 -6.32 23.93
C ASP A 258 1.52 -5.79 22.50
N LYS A 259 1.72 -6.65 21.50
CA LYS A 259 1.69 -6.30 20.07
C LYS A 259 0.73 -7.20 19.28
N LEU A 260 0.04 -6.59 18.32
CA LEU A 260 -0.73 -7.30 17.29
C LEU A 260 -0.06 -7.06 15.95
N LEU A 261 0.47 -8.09 15.31
CA LEU A 261 1.05 -8.01 13.97
C LEU A 261 0.05 -8.59 12.97
N TYR A 262 -0.46 -7.76 12.07
CA TYR A 262 -1.27 -8.21 10.94
C TYR A 262 -0.39 -8.40 9.70
N LEU A 263 -0.48 -9.56 9.06
CA LEU A 263 0.29 -9.94 7.88
C LEU A 263 -0.65 -10.28 6.71
N ASN A 264 -0.48 -9.56 5.60
CA ASN A 264 -1.05 -9.94 4.32
C ASN A 264 -0.17 -11.02 3.66
N ASP A 265 -0.52 -11.42 2.43
CA ASP A 265 0.20 -12.36 1.57
C ASP A 265 1.50 -11.81 0.93
N VAL A 266 2.17 -10.88 1.62
CA VAL A 266 3.38 -10.20 1.12
C VAL A 266 4.66 -10.99 1.39
N ILE A 267 5.65 -10.87 0.52
CA ILE A 267 7.01 -11.32 0.82
C ILE A 267 7.69 -10.28 1.72
N PHE A 268 8.20 -10.74 2.85
CA PHE A 268 8.86 -9.92 3.86
C PHE A 268 10.13 -10.60 4.41
N ASP A 269 11.01 -9.79 5.02
CA ASP A 269 12.15 -10.27 5.80
C ASP A 269 11.75 -10.34 7.29
N PRO A 270 11.93 -11.49 7.97
CA PRO A 270 11.59 -11.65 9.39
C PRO A 270 12.29 -10.63 10.31
N VAL A 271 13.50 -10.20 9.96
CA VAL A 271 14.24 -9.19 10.73
C VAL A 271 13.66 -7.79 10.53
N GLU A 272 13.15 -7.48 9.33
CA GLU A 272 12.42 -6.22 9.10
C GLU A 272 11.07 -6.21 9.84
N ALA A 273 10.41 -7.37 10.01
CA ALA A 273 9.22 -7.47 10.87
C ALA A 273 9.53 -7.18 12.35
N LEU A 274 10.66 -7.67 12.88
CA LEU A 274 11.13 -7.30 14.22
C LEU A 274 11.42 -5.79 14.33
N GLN A 275 11.98 -5.19 13.29
CA GLN A 275 12.24 -3.75 13.24
C GLN A 275 10.93 -2.95 13.26
N LEU A 276 9.91 -3.41 12.54
CA LEU A 276 8.58 -2.81 12.58
C LEU A 276 8.02 -2.83 14.01
N LEU A 277 8.08 -3.99 14.67
CA LEU A 277 7.57 -4.22 16.03
C LEU A 277 8.32 -3.44 17.12
N PHE A 278 9.65 -3.41 17.06
CA PHE A 278 10.48 -3.03 18.21
C PHE A 278 11.40 -1.82 17.97
N CYS A 279 11.49 -1.32 16.73
CA CYS A 279 12.35 -0.17 16.41
C CYS A 279 11.57 1.07 15.97
N THR A 280 10.39 0.93 15.36
CA THR A 280 9.59 2.07 14.90
C THR A 280 9.28 3.04 16.05
N ASN A 281 9.69 4.30 15.92
CA ASN A 281 9.51 5.34 16.94
C ASN A 281 10.07 4.93 18.33
N ALA A 282 11.21 4.22 18.36
CA ALA A 282 11.86 3.79 19.60
C ALA A 282 12.89 4.81 20.15
N GLY A 283 12.72 6.11 19.85
CA GLY A 283 13.66 7.18 20.22
C GLY A 283 13.56 7.67 21.67
N GLY A 284 12.64 7.12 22.47
CA GLY A 284 12.40 7.50 23.86
C GLY A 284 13.52 7.05 24.82
N ALA A 285 13.43 7.51 26.07
CA ALA A 285 14.44 7.25 27.11
C ALA A 285 14.61 5.76 27.47
N ASP A 286 13.57 4.96 27.27
CA ASP A 286 13.53 3.51 27.51
C ASP A 286 13.86 2.66 26.27
N GLY A 287 14.01 3.30 25.10
CA GLY A 287 14.20 2.63 23.82
C GLY A 287 13.07 1.68 23.42
N VAL A 288 11.85 1.91 23.94
CA VAL A 288 10.66 1.10 23.62
C VAL A 288 9.97 1.70 22.40
N ALA A 289 9.53 0.86 21.46
CA ALA A 289 8.76 1.32 20.32
C ALA A 289 7.37 1.79 20.75
N GLN A 290 7.09 3.08 20.51
CA GLN A 290 5.84 3.73 20.92
C GLN A 290 5.01 4.10 19.70
N TYR A 291 3.92 3.37 19.48
CA TYR A 291 2.98 3.65 18.40
C TYR A 291 1.62 3.04 18.75
N ARG A 292 0.56 3.62 18.21
CA ARG A 292 -0.75 2.96 18.08
C ARG A 292 -0.72 1.96 16.93
N ALA A 293 -0.09 2.37 15.82
CA ALA A 293 0.12 1.56 14.64
C ALA A 293 1.44 1.91 13.93
N ALA A 294 2.13 0.90 13.42
CA ALA A 294 3.33 1.01 12.60
C ALA A 294 3.20 0.11 11.37
N CYS A 295 3.18 0.70 10.17
CA CYS A 295 3.00 -0.02 8.92
C CYS A 295 4.30 -0.12 8.12
N ALA A 296 4.52 -1.25 7.45
CA ALA A 296 5.53 -1.36 6.41
C ALA A 296 5.15 -0.50 5.18
N VAL A 297 6.00 -0.52 4.15
CA VAL A 297 5.67 0.04 2.83
C VAL A 297 5.67 -1.10 1.82
N ASP A 298 4.53 -1.32 1.18
CA ASP A 298 4.32 -2.41 0.25
C ASP A 298 4.41 -1.97 -1.21
N PHE A 299 4.79 -2.92 -2.05
CA PHE A 299 5.13 -2.64 -3.43
C PHE A 299 4.48 -3.64 -4.38
N SER A 300 3.70 -3.11 -5.32
CA SER A 300 3.12 -3.88 -6.43
C SER A 300 4.17 -4.15 -7.51
N ASN A 301 5.17 -3.28 -7.61
CA ASN A 301 6.40 -3.48 -8.34
C ASN A 301 7.53 -2.71 -7.66
N ALA A 302 8.77 -2.90 -8.09
CA ALA A 302 9.95 -2.35 -7.43
C ALA A 302 9.99 -0.82 -7.18
N PHE A 303 9.08 -0.03 -7.76
CA PHE A 303 8.97 1.41 -7.54
C PHE A 303 7.54 1.91 -7.23
N LYS A 304 6.50 1.08 -7.44
CA LYS A 304 5.10 1.45 -7.26
C LYS A 304 4.59 1.00 -5.89
N PHE A 305 4.34 1.97 -5.01
CA PHE A 305 3.65 1.78 -3.73
C PHE A 305 2.21 1.31 -3.96
N TYR A 306 1.76 0.33 -3.19
CA TYR A 306 0.51 -0.37 -3.44
C TYR A 306 -0.67 0.15 -2.62
N ASP A 307 -0.55 0.20 -1.29
CA ASP A 307 -1.66 0.54 -0.35
C ASP A 307 -2.05 2.03 -0.34
N THR A 308 -2.44 2.54 -1.52
CA THR A 308 -2.84 3.92 -1.73
C THR A 308 -4.23 4.24 -1.17
N TYR A 309 -5.11 3.22 -1.06
CA TYR A 309 -6.49 3.39 -0.63
C TYR A 309 -6.60 3.56 0.89
N ALA A 310 -5.87 2.73 1.65
CA ALA A 310 -5.83 2.78 3.11
C ALA A 310 -4.96 3.92 3.67
N THR A 311 -3.94 4.36 2.91
CA THR A 311 -2.94 5.30 3.40
C THR A 311 -3.40 6.75 3.28
N ARG A 312 -3.31 7.50 4.38
CA ARG A 312 -3.60 8.93 4.45
C ARG A 312 -2.46 9.66 5.14
N ASP A 313 -2.07 10.81 4.62
CA ASP A 313 -1.06 11.64 5.27
C ASP A 313 -1.54 12.13 6.65
N LEU A 314 -0.68 12.81 7.40
CA LEU A 314 -0.99 13.24 8.77
C LEU A 314 -2.25 14.13 8.86
N GLU A 315 -2.59 14.85 7.80
CA GLU A 315 -3.76 15.74 7.71
C GLU A 315 -4.98 15.01 7.11
N GLY A 316 -4.84 13.74 6.72
CA GLY A 316 -5.90 12.95 6.11
C GLY A 316 -5.98 13.07 4.59
N TYR A 317 -5.03 13.73 3.92
CA TYR A 317 -5.00 13.74 2.46
C TYR A 317 -4.67 12.36 1.92
N GLY A 318 -5.24 12.03 0.76
CA GLY A 318 -4.77 10.90 -0.03
C GLY A 318 -3.30 11.09 -0.45
N ILE A 319 -2.64 10.00 -0.79
CA ILE A 319 -1.29 10.06 -1.33
C ILE A 319 -1.27 10.74 -2.72
N GLY A 320 -0.07 11.05 -3.21
CA GLY A 320 0.16 11.47 -4.58
C GLY A 320 0.40 10.27 -5.50
N LEU A 321 1.13 10.50 -6.59
CA LEU A 321 1.56 9.42 -7.46
C LEU A 321 2.31 8.34 -6.65
N PRO A 322 2.08 7.05 -6.96
CA PRO A 322 2.52 5.92 -6.12
C PRO A 322 4.01 5.61 -6.25
N PHE A 323 4.87 6.62 -6.38
CA PHE A 323 6.32 6.47 -6.30
C PHE A 323 6.88 7.51 -5.33
N PHE A 324 8.09 7.27 -4.83
CA PHE A 324 8.72 8.12 -3.82
C PHE A 324 8.67 9.62 -4.18
N PRO A 325 8.31 10.53 -3.26
CA PRO A 325 8.09 10.33 -1.81
C PRO A 325 6.65 9.97 -1.40
N TRP A 326 5.83 9.47 -2.33
CA TRP A 326 4.41 9.06 -2.16
C TRP A 326 3.46 10.19 -1.79
N PHE A 327 3.72 10.95 -0.73
CA PHE A 327 2.87 12.05 -0.26
C PHE A 327 3.04 13.33 -1.09
N THR A 328 1.97 14.10 -1.20
CA THR A 328 1.92 15.36 -1.96
C THR A 328 2.45 16.53 -1.14
N THR A 329 2.44 17.72 -1.75
CA THR A 329 2.75 18.99 -1.07
C THR A 329 1.50 19.71 -0.54
N ALA A 330 0.34 19.04 -0.47
CA ALA A 330 -0.88 19.60 0.09
C ALA A 330 -0.77 19.81 1.61
N GLY A 331 -1.61 20.72 2.13
CA GLY A 331 -1.60 21.09 3.54
C GLY A 331 -0.23 21.57 4.02
N HIS A 332 0.13 21.14 5.21
CA HIS A 332 1.46 21.31 5.75
C HIS A 332 2.46 20.30 5.22
N ALA A 333 2.09 19.26 4.48
CA ALA A 333 3.01 18.27 3.89
C ALA A 333 4.00 17.64 4.89
N GLN A 334 3.55 17.41 6.14
CA GLN A 334 4.41 16.89 7.20
C GLN A 334 4.91 15.47 6.90
N SER A 335 4.02 14.56 6.48
CA SER A 335 4.38 13.19 6.10
C SER A 335 5.40 13.16 4.97
N ARG A 336 5.24 14.02 3.95
CA ARG A 336 6.21 14.16 2.86
C ARG A 336 7.58 14.61 3.36
N ARG A 337 7.63 15.57 4.29
CA ARG A 337 8.90 16.00 4.90
C ARG A 337 9.56 14.89 5.70
N ASP A 338 8.77 14.14 6.47
CA ASP A 338 9.28 13.01 7.26
C ASP A 338 9.92 11.95 6.34
N VAL A 339 9.27 11.63 5.20
CA VAL A 339 9.84 10.75 4.16
C VAL A 339 11.17 11.27 3.62
N LEU A 340 11.21 12.55 3.22
CA LEU A 340 12.43 13.14 2.65
C LEU A 340 13.59 13.26 3.65
N GLN A 341 13.25 13.43 4.92
CA GLN A 341 14.21 13.44 6.03
C GLN A 341 14.74 12.04 6.39
N GLY A 342 14.14 10.97 5.85
CA GLY A 342 14.58 9.60 6.12
C GLY A 342 14.18 9.11 7.51
N ARG A 343 13.06 9.60 8.06
CA ARG A 343 12.53 9.16 9.35
C ARG A 343 11.94 7.75 9.24
N ASP A 344 12.17 6.93 10.25
CA ASP A 344 11.54 5.61 10.39
C ASP A 344 10.10 5.69 10.91
N ALA A 345 9.77 6.77 11.63
CA ALA A 345 8.43 7.11 12.07
C ALA A 345 7.84 8.23 11.19
N VAL A 346 7.45 7.91 9.95
CA VAL A 346 6.73 8.86 9.08
C VAL A 346 5.31 9.01 9.61
N ARG A 347 4.99 10.19 10.15
CA ARG A 347 3.67 10.44 10.75
C ARG A 347 2.59 10.41 9.67
N VAL A 348 1.55 9.61 9.91
CA VAL A 348 0.40 9.42 9.02
C VAL A 348 -0.87 9.37 9.83
N ARG A 349 -2.03 9.62 9.20
CA ARG A 349 -3.33 9.42 9.86
C ARG A 349 -3.81 7.98 9.73
N SER A 350 -3.41 7.28 8.67
CA SER A 350 -3.66 5.84 8.48
C SER A 350 -2.65 5.23 7.50
N CYS A 351 -2.43 3.92 7.62
CA CYS A 351 -1.61 3.12 6.71
C CYS A 351 -1.98 1.64 6.83
N TRP A 352 -1.46 0.78 5.95
CA TRP A 352 -1.60 -0.68 6.11
C TRP A 352 -0.28 -1.36 5.70
N GLY A 353 0.15 -1.12 4.46
CA GLY A 353 1.47 -1.46 3.95
C GLY A 353 1.76 -2.96 3.89
N GLY A 354 0.73 -3.81 3.74
CA GLY A 354 0.82 -5.27 3.72
C GLY A 354 1.32 -5.97 5.00
N MET A 355 1.90 -5.22 5.95
CA MET A 355 2.31 -5.69 7.26
C MET A 355 2.20 -4.52 8.24
N VAL A 356 1.36 -4.67 9.27
CA VAL A 356 1.12 -3.62 10.27
C VAL A 356 1.23 -4.17 11.68
N ALA A 357 1.95 -3.45 12.52
CA ALA A 357 2.02 -3.71 13.95
C ALA A 357 1.15 -2.70 14.70
N PHE A 358 0.20 -3.17 15.49
CA PHE A 358 -0.60 -2.37 16.41
C PHE A 358 -0.14 -2.55 17.85
N ASP A 359 -0.40 -1.55 18.68
CA ASP A 359 -0.49 -1.76 20.12
C ASP A 359 -1.74 -2.61 20.41
N ALA A 360 -1.52 -3.81 20.94
CA ALA A 360 -2.60 -4.77 21.09
C ALA A 360 -3.64 -4.33 22.13
N GLN A 361 -3.36 -3.32 22.97
CA GLN A 361 -4.32 -2.83 23.96
C GLN A 361 -5.64 -2.37 23.33
N PHE A 362 -5.61 -1.83 22.09
CA PHE A 362 -6.81 -1.36 21.42
C PHE A 362 -7.74 -2.49 20.96
N PHE A 363 -7.23 -3.71 20.84
CA PHE A 363 -7.96 -4.87 20.32
C PHE A 363 -8.40 -5.84 21.42
N GLN A 364 -8.13 -5.50 22.69
CA GLN A 364 -8.39 -6.31 23.88
C GLN A 364 -9.19 -5.50 24.92
N GLY A 365 -9.86 -6.18 25.85
CA GLY A 365 -10.59 -5.54 26.95
C GLY A 365 -12.10 -5.43 26.72
N VAL A 366 -12.75 -4.43 27.34
CA VAL A 366 -14.22 -4.33 27.40
C VAL A 366 -14.84 -3.95 26.04
N ASN A 367 -14.21 -3.03 25.32
CA ASN A 367 -14.68 -2.54 24.02
C ASN A 367 -13.54 -2.61 23.01
N PRO A 368 -13.16 -3.82 22.57
CA PRO A 368 -12.04 -3.98 21.66
C PRO A 368 -12.39 -3.45 20.27
N VAL A 369 -11.46 -2.74 19.63
CA VAL A 369 -11.59 -2.29 18.25
C VAL A 369 -11.62 -3.50 17.31
N ARG A 370 -12.51 -3.45 16.32
CA ARG A 370 -12.69 -4.45 15.27
C ARG A 370 -12.81 -3.75 13.92
N PHE A 371 -12.45 -4.45 12.85
CA PHE A 371 -12.61 -3.92 11.51
C PHE A 371 -14.09 -3.73 11.20
N ARG A 372 -14.43 -2.66 10.48
CA ARG A 372 -15.80 -2.33 10.08
C ARG A 372 -15.81 -1.55 8.77
N ALA A 373 -16.96 -1.53 8.12
CA ALA A 373 -17.23 -0.63 7.00
C ALA A 373 -17.86 0.69 7.49
N ASP A 374 -17.87 1.72 6.62
CA ASP A 374 -18.73 2.89 6.81
C ASP A 374 -20.20 2.47 6.72
N ALA A 375 -21.10 3.16 7.41
CA ALA A 375 -22.53 2.86 7.41
C ALA A 375 -23.26 3.35 6.14
N GLU A 376 -22.67 4.26 5.38
CA GLU A 376 -23.28 4.87 4.20
C GLU A 376 -23.07 4.02 2.94
N LEU A 377 -24.11 3.89 2.13
CA LEU A 377 -24.12 3.00 0.97
C LEU A 377 -23.10 3.40 -0.10
N PHE A 378 -22.98 4.69 -0.40
CA PHE A 378 -22.11 5.23 -1.46
C PHE A 378 -20.87 5.96 -0.93
N TRP A 379 -20.47 5.65 0.30
CA TRP A 379 -19.20 6.08 0.86
C TRP A 379 -18.32 4.85 1.08
N ASP A 380 -17.46 4.58 0.11
CA ASP A 380 -16.55 3.45 0.13
C ASP A 380 -15.26 3.87 0.84
N ALA A 381 -14.97 3.23 1.97
CA ALA A 381 -13.82 3.53 2.82
C ALA A 381 -13.15 2.23 3.26
N SER A 382 -11.84 2.13 3.03
CA SER A 382 -11.03 0.98 3.43
C SER A 382 -11.18 0.69 4.93
N GLU A 383 -11.51 -0.55 5.30
CA GLU A 383 -11.52 -1.01 6.69
C GLU A 383 -10.14 -0.88 7.33
N CYS A 384 -9.06 -1.01 6.55
CA CYS A 384 -7.69 -0.80 6.98
C CYS A 384 -7.38 0.68 7.29
N CYS A 385 -8.10 1.63 6.70
CA CYS A 385 -8.05 3.03 7.12
C CYS A 385 -8.94 3.28 8.34
N ILE A 386 -10.15 2.73 8.33
CA ILE A 386 -11.15 2.95 9.39
C ILE A 386 -10.61 2.47 10.76
N VAL A 387 -9.89 1.34 10.82
CA VAL A 387 -9.32 0.85 12.07
C VAL A 387 -8.36 1.88 12.70
N HIS A 388 -7.64 2.68 11.90
CA HIS A 388 -6.83 3.80 12.42
C HIS A 388 -7.69 4.93 12.98
N ALA A 389 -8.86 5.18 12.36
CA ALA A 389 -9.84 6.14 12.89
C ALA A 389 -10.40 5.71 14.25
N ASP A 390 -10.50 4.41 14.50
CA ASP A 390 -11.09 3.85 15.72
C ASP A 390 -10.08 3.75 16.88
N ILE A 391 -8.78 3.67 16.61
CA ILE A 391 -7.72 3.65 17.64
C ILE A 391 -7.16 5.03 17.98
N GLN A 392 -7.47 6.07 17.20
CA GLN A 392 -6.95 7.42 17.40
C GLN A 392 -7.96 8.31 18.15
N ASP A 393 -7.43 9.27 18.92
CA ASP A 393 -8.28 10.31 19.50
C ASP A 393 -8.79 11.25 18.40
N PRO A 394 -10.09 11.61 18.42
CA PRO A 394 -10.65 12.53 17.45
C PRO A 394 -10.03 13.93 17.60
N PRO A 395 -9.75 14.65 16.50
CA PRO A 395 -9.34 16.06 16.59
C PRO A 395 -10.40 16.91 17.30
N SER A 396 -9.98 17.86 18.14
CA SER A 396 -10.89 18.90 18.65
C SER A 396 -11.08 20.05 17.64
N ASN A 397 -10.12 20.25 16.74
CA ASN A 397 -10.12 21.26 15.68
C ASN A 397 -9.47 20.63 14.43
N PRO A 398 -9.98 20.85 13.19
CA PRO A 398 -9.36 20.30 11.99
C PRO A 398 -7.94 20.83 11.74
N ASP A 399 -7.62 22.03 12.25
CA ASP A 399 -6.30 22.64 12.14
C ASP A 399 -5.32 22.13 13.22
N ASP A 400 -5.80 21.34 14.19
CA ASP A 400 -4.95 20.72 15.22
C ASP A 400 -4.26 19.47 14.66
N ILE A 401 -3.14 19.73 13.98
CA ILE A 401 -2.34 18.71 13.32
C ILE A 401 -1.25 18.24 14.28
N SER A 402 -1.69 17.39 15.20
CA SER A 402 -0.84 16.70 16.16
C SER A 402 -0.43 15.31 15.64
N ASP A 403 0.60 14.75 16.27
CA ASP A 403 0.95 13.35 16.08
C ASP A 403 -0.21 12.44 16.54
N ARG A 404 -0.62 11.52 15.67
CA ARG A 404 -1.73 10.57 15.93
C ARG A 404 -1.23 9.23 16.47
N GLY A 405 0.08 9.02 16.52
CA GLY A 405 0.69 7.75 16.93
C GLY A 405 0.61 6.65 15.88
N SER A 406 0.21 6.97 14.65
CA SER A 406 0.28 6.06 13.49
C SER A 406 1.46 6.44 12.62
N TYR A 407 2.29 5.45 12.28
CA TYR A 407 3.52 5.68 11.52
C TYR A 407 3.64 4.71 10.34
N MET A 408 4.09 5.23 9.21
CA MET A 408 4.63 4.42 8.13
C MET A 408 6.14 4.31 8.31
N ASN A 409 6.72 3.12 8.13
CA ASN A 409 8.15 2.86 8.29
C ASN A 409 8.81 2.46 6.96
N PRO A 410 9.41 3.40 6.22
CA PRO A 410 9.98 3.10 4.91
C PRO A 410 11.29 2.31 4.91
N PHE A 411 11.86 1.99 6.09
CA PHE A 411 12.96 1.03 6.20
C PHE A 411 12.48 -0.41 6.01
N VAL A 412 11.26 -0.70 6.46
CA VAL A 412 10.59 -2.00 6.35
C VAL A 412 9.79 -2.02 5.05
N ARG A 413 10.22 -2.82 4.07
CA ARG A 413 9.52 -2.86 2.77
C ARG A 413 9.20 -4.27 2.34
N VAL A 414 7.96 -4.45 1.90
CA VAL A 414 7.41 -5.74 1.50
C VAL A 414 6.93 -5.67 0.05
N ALA A 415 6.71 -6.81 -0.59
CA ALA A 415 6.14 -6.84 -1.95
C ALA A 415 5.34 -8.11 -2.20
N TYR A 416 4.38 -8.03 -3.12
CA TYR A 416 3.49 -9.15 -3.47
C TYR A 416 4.16 -10.21 -4.36
N ASP A 417 5.35 -9.93 -4.89
CA ASP A 417 6.10 -10.88 -5.69
C ASP A 417 7.62 -10.86 -5.41
N ALA A 418 8.25 -12.01 -5.64
CA ALA A 418 9.64 -12.26 -5.30
C ALA A 418 10.61 -11.38 -6.09
N ARG A 419 10.27 -11.05 -7.34
CA ARG A 419 11.10 -10.22 -8.20
C ARG A 419 11.06 -8.80 -7.68
N SER A 420 9.88 -8.23 -7.45
CA SER A 420 9.74 -6.88 -6.91
C SER A 420 10.45 -6.75 -5.58
N HIS A 421 10.24 -7.67 -4.64
CA HIS A 421 10.94 -7.70 -3.34
C HIS A 421 12.46 -7.64 -3.50
N SER A 422 13.04 -8.46 -4.39
CA SER A 422 14.49 -8.50 -4.61
C SER A 422 15.07 -7.19 -5.19
N TRP A 423 14.25 -6.39 -5.86
CA TRP A 423 14.67 -5.12 -6.46
C TRP A 423 14.51 -3.92 -5.52
N LEU A 424 13.74 -4.02 -4.43
CA LEU A 424 13.47 -2.90 -3.51
C LEU A 424 14.75 -2.27 -2.95
N TRP A 425 15.75 -3.08 -2.62
CA TRP A 425 17.04 -2.55 -2.15
C TRP A 425 17.78 -1.71 -3.19
N THR A 426 17.63 -2.08 -4.47
CA THR A 426 18.27 -1.36 -5.57
C THR A 426 17.53 -0.06 -5.88
N THR A 427 16.19 -0.07 -5.90
CA THR A 427 15.40 1.11 -6.25
C THR A 427 15.49 2.23 -5.21
N ARG A 428 15.59 1.89 -3.92
CA ARG A 428 15.92 2.81 -2.80
C ARG A 428 17.05 3.79 -3.11
N ARG A 429 18.06 3.35 -3.87
CA ARG A 429 19.25 4.17 -4.18
C ARG A 429 18.95 5.36 -5.08
N PHE A 430 17.90 5.29 -5.90
CA PHE A 430 17.60 6.31 -6.91
C PHE A 430 16.44 7.23 -6.51
N GLU A 431 15.69 6.88 -5.47
CA GLU A 431 14.47 7.55 -5.04
C GLU A 431 14.62 9.06 -4.83
N ARG A 432 15.78 9.52 -4.33
CA ARG A 432 16.02 10.95 -4.10
C ARG A 432 16.04 11.82 -5.37
N LEU A 433 16.03 11.22 -6.56
CA LEU A 433 15.87 11.94 -7.83
C LEU A 433 14.40 12.22 -8.18
N TYR A 434 13.47 11.48 -7.58
CA TYR A 434 12.05 11.51 -7.94
C TYR A 434 11.25 12.70 -7.39
N PRO A 435 11.59 13.37 -6.26
CA PRO A 435 10.72 14.39 -5.66
C PRO A 435 10.35 15.55 -6.58
N LEU A 436 11.27 15.99 -7.45
CA LEU A 436 10.98 17.07 -8.39
C LEU A 436 9.95 16.64 -9.45
N ALA A 437 10.16 15.47 -10.06
CA ALA A 437 9.23 14.90 -11.02
C ALA A 437 7.87 14.59 -10.36
N HIS A 438 7.89 14.01 -9.15
CA HIS A 438 6.69 13.72 -8.36
C HIS A 438 5.85 14.98 -8.12
N THR A 439 6.48 16.07 -7.67
CA THR A 439 5.79 17.33 -7.39
C THR A 439 5.16 17.92 -8.66
N LEU A 440 5.93 17.95 -9.76
CA LEU A 440 5.43 18.44 -11.04
C LEU A 440 4.26 17.61 -11.55
N LEU A 441 4.39 16.28 -11.54
CA LEU A 441 3.37 15.39 -12.08
C LEU A 441 2.11 15.37 -11.20
N ASN A 442 2.22 15.43 -9.87
CA ASN A 442 1.05 15.59 -9.00
C ASN A 442 0.29 16.86 -9.32
N HIS A 443 0.99 17.98 -9.53
CA HIS A 443 0.35 19.24 -9.88
C HIS A 443 -0.36 19.16 -11.24
N VAL A 444 0.25 18.50 -12.23
CA VAL A 444 -0.36 18.28 -13.55
C VAL A 444 -1.60 17.38 -13.47
N VAL A 445 -1.60 16.38 -12.60
CA VAL A 445 -2.72 15.44 -12.41
C VAL A 445 -3.81 16.04 -11.49
N GLY A 446 -3.48 17.02 -10.65
CA GLY A 446 -4.39 17.59 -9.66
C GLY A 446 -4.47 16.79 -8.35
N LEU A 447 -3.36 16.15 -7.95
CA LEU A 447 -3.26 15.38 -6.71
C LEU A 447 -2.84 16.25 -5.51
N PRO A 448 -3.31 15.94 -4.29
CA PRO A 448 -4.23 14.85 -3.96
C PRO A 448 -5.66 15.21 -4.35
N TRP A 449 -6.51 14.22 -4.62
CA TRP A 449 -7.90 14.50 -4.91
C TRP A 449 -8.65 15.03 -3.70
N TYR A 450 -9.60 15.91 -3.96
CA TYR A 450 -10.42 16.53 -2.94
C TYR A 450 -11.30 15.48 -2.25
N ASN A 451 -11.21 15.41 -0.93
CA ASN A 451 -12.13 14.65 -0.08
C ASN A 451 -12.94 15.65 0.77
N PRO A 452 -14.26 15.79 0.55
CA PRO A 452 -15.09 16.73 1.30
C PRO A 452 -15.19 16.41 2.79
N ARG A 453 -14.91 15.17 3.20
CA ARG A 453 -15.04 14.69 4.58
C ARG A 453 -13.71 14.61 5.34
N GLN A 454 -12.62 15.06 4.72
CA GLN A 454 -11.27 14.97 5.29
C GLN A 454 -11.14 15.67 6.67
N SER A 455 -11.73 16.86 6.76
CA SER A 455 -11.66 17.76 7.92
C SER A 455 -12.85 17.59 8.88
N GLU A 456 -13.68 16.57 8.69
CA GLU A 456 -14.81 16.30 9.59
C GLU A 456 -14.32 15.98 11.01
N ILE A 457 -14.99 16.60 11.98
CA ILE A 457 -14.77 16.35 13.41
C ILE A 457 -15.92 15.46 13.92
N PRO A 458 -15.62 14.32 14.54
CA PRO A 458 -16.64 13.44 15.08
C PRO A 458 -17.62 14.15 16.01
N GLY A 459 -18.92 13.98 15.75
CA GLY A 459 -20.00 14.60 16.52
C GLY A 459 -20.34 16.05 16.14
N ALA A 460 -19.58 16.70 15.25
CA ALA A 460 -19.97 17.99 14.70
C ALA A 460 -21.13 17.84 13.69
N LYS A 461 -22.04 18.82 13.64
CA LYS A 461 -23.08 18.88 12.61
C LYS A 461 -22.46 19.27 11.28
N VAL A 462 -22.59 18.39 10.29
CA VAL A 462 -22.08 18.59 8.92
C VAL A 462 -23.18 18.36 7.90
N VAL A 463 -23.09 19.08 6.79
CA VAL A 463 -24.06 19.00 5.70
C VAL A 463 -23.45 18.15 4.58
N ASN A 464 -23.94 16.92 4.46
CA ASN A 464 -23.37 15.94 3.53
C ASN A 464 -24.42 15.51 2.50
N THR A 465 -24.00 15.36 1.25
CA THR A 465 -24.80 14.70 0.22
C THR A 465 -24.67 13.19 0.37
N VAL A 466 -25.71 12.56 0.92
CA VAL A 466 -25.76 11.11 1.20
C VAL A 466 -26.87 10.46 0.39
N TRP A 467 -26.74 9.15 0.15
CA TRP A 467 -27.82 8.38 -0.45
C TRP A 467 -28.88 8.08 0.61
N THR A 468 -30.14 8.38 0.28
CA THR A 468 -31.30 8.06 1.11
C THR A 468 -32.32 7.30 0.29
N ASP A 469 -32.80 6.17 0.80
CA ASP A 469 -33.93 5.46 0.20
C ASP A 469 -35.22 6.24 0.44
N ARG A 470 -36.16 6.19 -0.52
CA ARG A 470 -37.38 7.02 -0.51
C ARG A 470 -38.31 6.69 0.64
N ASP A 471 -38.47 5.40 0.95
CA ASP A 471 -39.46 4.93 1.93
C ASP A 471 -38.81 4.52 3.26
N GLY A 472 -37.47 4.61 3.38
CA GLY A 472 -36.73 4.15 4.56
C GLY A 472 -36.74 2.63 4.78
N ASP A 473 -37.40 1.89 3.88
CA ASP A 473 -37.60 0.43 3.94
C ASP A 473 -36.36 -0.37 3.52
N GLY A 474 -35.30 0.30 3.02
CA GLY A 474 -34.05 -0.33 2.61
C GLY A 474 -34.20 -1.27 1.42
N ASP A 475 -35.17 -1.01 0.54
CA ASP A 475 -35.52 -1.87 -0.60
C ASP A 475 -34.75 -1.52 -1.88
N GLY A 476 -33.95 -0.44 -1.87
CA GLY A 476 -33.15 0.03 -3.00
C GLY A 476 -33.96 0.58 -4.18
N GLN A 477 -35.29 0.74 -4.03
CA GLN A 477 -36.17 1.30 -5.06
C GLN A 477 -36.43 2.78 -4.79
N GLY A 478 -36.27 3.61 -5.82
CA GLY A 478 -36.68 5.02 -5.78
C GLY A 478 -35.85 5.94 -4.88
N GLY A 479 -34.71 5.49 -4.33
CA GLY A 479 -33.77 6.31 -3.56
C GLY A 479 -33.08 7.42 -4.37
N GLY A 480 -32.47 8.36 -3.67
CA GLY A 480 -31.78 9.49 -4.28
C GLY A 480 -30.76 10.13 -3.35
N PHE A 481 -29.86 10.91 -3.94
CA PHE A 481 -28.93 11.73 -3.17
C PHE A 481 -29.64 12.93 -2.58
N GLN A 482 -29.58 13.06 -1.26
CA GLN A 482 -30.13 14.19 -0.53
C GLN A 482 -29.03 14.85 0.29
N THR A 483 -29.11 16.17 0.39
CA THR A 483 -28.23 16.95 1.25
C THR A 483 -28.89 17.03 2.61
N ILE A 484 -28.31 16.33 3.59
CA ILE A 484 -28.85 16.27 4.95
C ILE A 484 -27.82 16.79 5.95
N GLU A 485 -28.32 17.37 7.04
CA GLU A 485 -27.50 17.65 8.21
C GLU A 485 -27.41 16.38 9.07
N ARG A 486 -26.19 15.97 9.41
CA ARG A 486 -25.93 14.80 10.26
C ARG A 486 -24.71 15.03 11.14
N ASP A 487 -24.54 14.16 12.14
CA ASP A 487 -23.30 14.13 12.91
C ASP A 487 -22.18 13.50 12.09
N ALA A 488 -21.05 14.19 12.01
CA ALA A 488 -19.83 13.70 11.39
C ALA A 488 -19.30 12.47 12.14
N ARG A 489 -18.75 11.53 11.37
CA ARG A 489 -18.10 10.31 11.89
C ARG A 489 -16.58 10.50 11.91
N ASN A 490 -15.87 9.54 12.51
CA ASN A 490 -14.40 9.58 12.62
C ASN A 490 -13.66 9.13 11.37
N ASP A 491 -14.34 8.46 10.44
CA ASP A 491 -13.81 7.81 9.25
C ASP A 491 -13.94 8.63 7.95
N GLY A 492 -14.43 9.87 8.02
CA GLY A 492 -14.63 10.72 6.84
C GLY A 492 -13.37 10.87 5.96
N PHE A 493 -12.18 10.90 6.54
CA PHE A 493 -10.93 11.02 5.79
C PHE A 493 -10.50 9.74 5.04
N CYS A 494 -11.11 8.59 5.33
CA CYS A 494 -10.73 7.31 4.75
C CYS A 494 -11.34 7.04 3.38
N GLY A 495 -12.54 7.56 3.14
CA GLY A 495 -13.37 7.14 2.03
C GLY A 495 -13.34 8.03 0.79
N ARG A 496 -14.01 7.52 -0.23
CA ARG A 496 -14.38 8.22 -1.46
C ARG A 496 -15.82 7.87 -1.80
N ARG A 497 -16.42 8.65 -2.70
CA ARG A 497 -17.74 8.32 -3.20
C ARG A 497 -17.65 7.12 -4.14
N GLY A 498 -18.39 6.06 -3.85
CA GLY A 498 -18.29 4.78 -4.56
C GLY A 498 -19.02 3.68 -3.82
N LEU A 499 -19.18 2.54 -4.49
CA LEU A 499 -19.69 1.31 -3.90
C LEU A 499 -19.19 0.13 -4.73
N GLU A 500 -18.51 -0.81 -4.08
CA GLU A 500 -18.18 -2.11 -4.65
C GLU A 500 -18.88 -3.23 -3.87
N VAL A 501 -19.29 -4.26 -4.58
CA VAL A 501 -19.99 -5.42 -4.01
C VAL A 501 -19.34 -6.73 -4.45
N ILE A 502 -19.54 -7.79 -3.68
CA ILE A 502 -19.04 -9.12 -4.03
C ILE A 502 -19.78 -9.68 -5.24
N VAL A 503 -19.03 -10.30 -6.14
CA VAL A 503 -19.57 -11.22 -7.16
C VAL A 503 -19.74 -12.60 -6.53
N GLU A 504 -20.96 -12.93 -6.09
CA GLU A 504 -21.22 -14.18 -5.34
C GLU A 504 -21.00 -15.43 -6.22
N ASP A 505 -21.50 -15.41 -7.45
CA ASP A 505 -21.30 -16.49 -8.44
C ASP A 505 -20.11 -16.20 -9.35
N ARG A 506 -18.90 -16.14 -8.76
CA ARG A 506 -17.68 -15.77 -9.46
C ARG A 506 -17.29 -16.80 -10.52
N LYS A 507 -17.10 -16.34 -11.77
CA LYS A 507 -16.43 -17.13 -12.82
C LYS A 507 -14.91 -17.08 -12.63
N PRO A 508 -14.14 -18.12 -13.02
CA PRO A 508 -12.70 -18.18 -12.75
C PRO A 508 -11.87 -16.99 -13.25
N TRP A 509 -12.31 -16.30 -14.30
CA TRP A 509 -11.66 -15.16 -14.95
C TRP A 509 -12.27 -13.80 -14.57
N GLN A 510 -13.29 -13.78 -13.71
CA GLN A 510 -13.94 -12.56 -13.25
C GLN A 510 -13.27 -12.07 -11.97
N ASP A 511 -13.27 -10.77 -11.75
CA ASP A 511 -12.90 -10.18 -10.47
C ASP A 511 -13.87 -10.62 -9.36
N GLY A 512 -13.40 -10.68 -8.12
CA GLY A 512 -14.21 -11.03 -6.96
C GLY A 512 -15.16 -9.91 -6.52
N PHE A 513 -14.90 -8.69 -6.98
CA PHE A 513 -15.70 -7.51 -6.68
C PHE A 513 -16.16 -6.82 -7.98
N GLU A 514 -17.28 -6.13 -7.93
CA GLU A 514 -17.77 -5.30 -9.03
C GLU A 514 -18.28 -3.95 -8.53
N PRO A 515 -18.00 -2.85 -9.25
CA PRO A 515 -18.49 -1.53 -8.88
C PRO A 515 -19.98 -1.38 -9.22
N ILE A 516 -20.73 -0.78 -8.30
CA ILE A 516 -22.10 -0.35 -8.53
C ILE A 516 -22.09 1.09 -9.06
N ALA A 517 -22.74 1.31 -10.20
CA ALA A 517 -22.83 2.63 -10.80
C ALA A 517 -23.52 3.62 -9.85
N ILE A 518 -22.85 4.74 -9.57
CA ILE A 518 -23.40 5.81 -8.74
C ILE A 518 -24.54 6.49 -9.51
N PRO A 519 -25.78 6.50 -8.99
CA PRO A 519 -26.88 7.20 -9.63
C PRO A 519 -26.60 8.70 -9.71
N ARG A 520 -27.05 9.36 -10.78
CA ARG A 520 -26.80 10.80 -10.94
C ARG A 520 -27.50 11.57 -9.82
N VAL A 521 -26.77 12.48 -9.17
CA VAL A 521 -27.38 13.55 -8.36
C VAL A 521 -28.23 14.39 -9.30
N VAL A 522 -29.55 14.30 -9.17
CA VAL A 522 -30.48 15.24 -9.80
C VAL A 522 -30.44 16.48 -8.92
N LEU A 523 -29.66 17.47 -9.34
CA LEU A 523 -29.58 18.79 -8.70
C LEU A 523 -30.87 19.57 -8.90
#